data_AF-A0A969KDY4-F1
#
_entry.id   AF-A0A969KDY4-F1
#
_cell.length_a   1.000
_cell.length_b   1.000
_cell.length_c   1.000
_cell.angle_alpha   90.00
_cell.angle_beta   90.00
_cell.angle_gamma   90.00
#
_symmetry.space_group_name_H-M   'P 1'
#
loop_
_entity.id
_entity.type
_entity.pdbx_description
1 polymer ?
#
loop_
_entity_poly.entity_id
_entity_poly.type
_entity_poly.pdbx_seq_one_letter_code
_entity_poly.pdbx_strand_id
1 'polypeptide(L)'
;PLLQHSIVTTSLCSITEAGEHLPIYPHRLYFLNPFYVNEHTPAGVADWLRLAAESITNPQHPTLNLERPILERATQLIMEDGITPQERAQMFEETGYENHLQLRYAEGRKAGLETGQRQKAQEIARAMLAQGMELPLIAQVTGLPPDEVADLARGGG
;
A
#
# COMPACT_ATOMS: atom_id res chain seq x y z
N PRO A 1 -33.40 17.96 -15.49
CA PRO A 1 -31.94 17.67 -15.49
C PRO A 1 -31.55 17.28 -14.06
N LEU A 2 -30.92 16.12 -13.84
CA LEU A 2 -30.38 15.77 -12.54
C LEU A 2 -29.27 16.77 -12.22
N LEU A 3 -29.42 17.57 -11.16
CA LEU A 3 -28.34 18.50 -10.78
C LEU A 3 -27.11 17.68 -10.37
N GLN A 4 -25.99 17.99 -11.03
CA GLN A 4 -24.70 17.38 -10.77
C GLN A 4 -24.00 18.17 -9.66
N HIS A 5 -23.71 17.51 -8.54
CA HIS A 5 -23.07 18.13 -7.38
C HIS A 5 -21.90 17.28 -6.91
N SER A 6 -20.77 17.91 -6.58
CA SER A 6 -19.62 17.25 -5.94
C SER A 6 -19.87 16.91 -4.48
N ILE A 7 -20.69 17.69 -3.78
CA ILE A 7 -21.00 17.51 -2.37
C ILE A 7 -22.48 17.80 -2.14
N VAL A 8 -23.17 16.88 -1.47
CA VAL A 8 -24.53 17.07 -0.94
C VAL A 8 -24.51 16.72 0.53
N THR A 9 -25.24 17.46 1.37
CA THR A 9 -25.32 17.16 2.81
C THR A 9 -26.75 17.17 3.32
N THR A 10 -27.00 16.44 4.40
CA THR A 10 -28.29 16.42 5.08
C THR A 10 -28.36 17.48 6.16
N SER A 11 -29.55 18.04 6.34
CA SER A 11 -29.91 18.87 7.49
C SER A 11 -31.16 18.27 8.13
N LEU A 12 -31.00 17.64 9.28
CA LEU A 12 -32.09 16.98 10.02
C LEU A 12 -32.55 17.91 11.15
N CYS A 13 -33.81 18.32 11.12
CA CYS A 13 -34.41 19.21 12.10
C CYS A 13 -35.80 18.69 12.49
N SER A 14 -36.10 18.66 13.78
CA SER A 14 -37.45 18.52 14.29
C SER A 14 -38.13 19.88 14.30
N ILE A 15 -39.46 19.86 14.23
CA ILE A 15 -40.29 21.06 14.33
C ILE A 15 -41.31 20.83 15.45
N THR A 16 -41.46 21.78 16.36
CA THR A 16 -42.47 21.72 17.44
C THR A 16 -43.85 22.13 16.94
N GLU A 17 -44.87 21.95 17.76
CA GLU A 17 -46.23 22.44 17.51
C GLU A 17 -46.31 23.97 17.38
N ALA A 18 -45.35 24.69 17.95
CA ALA A 18 -45.21 26.14 17.82
C ALA A 18 -44.39 26.57 16.57
N GLY A 19 -43.90 25.62 15.78
CA GLY A 19 -43.06 25.88 14.61
C GLY A 19 -41.58 26.11 14.93
N GLU A 20 -41.13 25.81 16.16
CA GLU A 20 -39.74 25.98 16.55
C GLU A 20 -38.88 24.82 16.04
N HIS A 21 -37.69 25.16 15.55
CA HIS A 21 -36.74 24.20 15.00
C HIS A 21 -35.83 23.63 16.09
N LEU A 22 -35.89 22.31 16.30
CA LEU A 22 -35.06 21.60 17.27
C LEU A 22 -34.05 20.68 16.56
N PRO A 23 -32.73 20.78 16.85
CA PRO A 23 -31.75 19.87 16.30
C PRO A 23 -31.95 18.47 16.88
N ILE A 24 -32.19 17.47 16.01
CA ILE A 24 -32.43 16.08 16.46
C ILE A 24 -31.11 15.41 16.85
N TYR A 25 -30.10 15.54 15.99
CA TYR A 25 -28.75 15.01 16.20
C TYR A 25 -27.72 15.90 15.51
N PRO A 26 -26.49 16.01 16.06
CA PRO A 26 -25.44 16.85 15.49
C PRO A 26 -24.75 16.22 14.25
N HIS A 27 -25.05 14.96 13.92
CA HIS A 27 -24.43 14.28 12.78
C HIS A 27 -25.03 14.72 11.44
N ARG A 28 -24.17 14.95 10.45
CA ARG A 28 -24.56 15.22 9.06
C ARG A 28 -24.00 14.13 8.17
N LEU A 29 -24.81 13.69 7.21
CA LEU A 29 -24.34 12.84 6.13
C LEU A 29 -23.81 13.73 5.01
N TYR A 30 -22.68 13.35 4.45
CA TYR A 30 -22.11 13.97 3.26
C TYR A 30 -22.03 12.93 2.16
N PHE A 31 -22.64 13.25 1.03
CA PHE A 31 -22.54 12.47 -0.20
C PHE A 31 -21.53 13.18 -1.10
N LEU A 32 -20.46 12.46 -1.42
CA LEU A 32 -19.37 13.00 -2.21
C LEU A 32 -19.39 12.35 -3.59
N ASN A 33 -19.27 13.16 -4.64
CA ASN A 33 -19.14 12.69 -6.01
C ASN A 33 -17.86 13.25 -6.65
N PRO A 34 -16.87 12.38 -6.93
CA PRO A 34 -15.60 12.82 -7.45
C PRO A 34 -15.66 13.31 -8.91
N PHE A 35 -16.68 12.92 -9.67
CA PHE A 35 -16.82 13.29 -11.08
C PHE A 35 -17.41 14.70 -11.31
N TYR A 36 -17.86 15.37 -10.24
CA TYR A 36 -18.52 16.68 -10.34
C TYR A 36 -17.80 17.78 -9.54
N VAL A 37 -16.49 17.59 -9.29
CA VAL A 37 -15.62 18.61 -8.69
C VAL A 37 -15.66 19.89 -9.53
N ASN A 38 -15.83 21.03 -8.87
CA ASN A 38 -15.98 22.34 -9.52
C ASN A 38 -15.39 23.46 -8.65
N GLU A 39 -15.52 24.71 -9.10
CA GLU A 39 -14.98 25.90 -8.43
C GLU A 39 -15.56 26.15 -7.02
N HIS A 40 -16.74 25.60 -6.71
CA HIS A 40 -17.36 25.71 -5.39
C HIS A 40 -16.99 24.53 -4.47
N THR A 41 -16.29 23.51 -4.96
CA THR A 41 -15.83 22.41 -4.11
C THR A 41 -14.72 22.91 -3.18
N PRO A 42 -14.83 22.74 -1.85
CA PRO A 42 -13.80 23.16 -0.92
C PRO A 42 -12.45 22.54 -1.26
N ALA A 43 -11.39 23.35 -1.34
CA ALA A 43 -10.04 22.91 -1.74
C ALA A 43 -9.54 21.69 -0.93
N GLY A 44 -9.85 21.66 0.37
CA GLY A 44 -9.51 20.54 1.25
C GLY A 44 -10.08 19.21 0.78
N VAL A 45 -11.28 19.19 0.19
CA VAL A 45 -12.01 18.00 -0.29
C VAL A 45 -11.76 17.75 -1.77
N ALA A 46 -11.61 18.82 -2.57
CA ALA A 46 -11.44 18.74 -4.02
C ALA A 46 -10.25 17.87 -4.41
N ASP A 47 -9.12 17.99 -3.74
CA ASP A 47 -7.94 17.18 -4.06
C ASP A 47 -8.16 15.68 -3.77
N TRP A 48 -8.88 15.33 -2.71
CA TRP A 48 -9.25 13.94 -2.41
C TRP A 48 -10.22 13.37 -3.44
N LEU A 49 -11.16 14.19 -3.90
CA LEU A 49 -12.09 13.80 -4.95
C LEU A 49 -11.38 13.61 -6.29
N ARG A 50 -10.41 14.47 -6.61
CA ARG A 50 -9.55 14.29 -7.78
C ARG A 50 -8.70 13.02 -7.66
N LEU A 51 -8.11 12.77 -6.49
CA LEU A 51 -7.37 11.52 -6.24
C LEU A 51 -8.25 10.29 -6.53
N ALA A 52 -9.47 10.27 -5.99
CA ALA A 52 -10.42 9.20 -6.23
C ALA A 52 -10.77 9.07 -7.73
N ALA A 53 -11.10 10.17 -8.41
CA ALA A 53 -11.41 10.15 -9.84
C ALA A 53 -10.24 9.64 -10.68
N GLU A 54 -9.05 10.20 -10.50
CA GLU A 54 -7.83 9.84 -11.25
C GLU A 54 -7.42 8.39 -11.00
N SER A 55 -7.61 7.88 -9.78
CA SER A 55 -7.36 6.46 -9.48
C SER A 55 -8.25 5.49 -10.28
N ILE A 56 -9.45 5.95 -10.68
CA ILE A 56 -10.40 5.16 -11.47
C ILE A 56 -10.16 5.34 -12.96
N THR A 57 -9.93 6.58 -13.42
CA THR A 57 -9.90 6.91 -14.85
C THR A 57 -8.50 6.91 -15.47
N ASN A 58 -7.48 7.33 -14.71
CA ASN A 58 -6.10 7.49 -15.18
C ASN A 58 -5.06 6.86 -14.23
N PRO A 59 -5.22 5.57 -13.84
CA PRO A 59 -4.41 4.96 -12.77
C PRO A 59 -2.90 4.92 -13.06
N GLN A 60 -2.49 4.95 -14.33
CA GLN A 60 -1.07 4.89 -14.72
C GLN A 60 -0.38 6.26 -14.63
N HIS A 61 -1.13 7.34 -14.92
CA HIS A 61 -0.60 8.69 -14.98
C HIS A 61 -1.58 9.67 -14.33
N PRO A 62 -1.82 9.53 -13.02
CA PRO A 62 -2.81 10.36 -12.33
C PRO A 62 -2.31 11.80 -12.21
N THR A 63 -3.17 12.78 -12.52
CA THR A 63 -2.82 14.19 -12.38
C THR A 63 -3.25 14.71 -11.01
N LEU A 64 -2.30 14.76 -10.07
CA LEU A 64 -2.57 15.05 -8.65
C LEU A 64 -1.81 16.27 -8.15
N ASN A 65 -2.39 16.94 -7.16
CA ASN A 65 -1.71 17.99 -6.40
C ASN A 65 -0.86 17.36 -5.27
N LEU A 66 0.39 17.00 -5.59
CA LEU A 66 1.33 16.40 -4.64
C LEU A 66 2.07 17.44 -3.78
N GLU A 67 1.81 18.74 -3.95
CA GLU A 67 2.39 19.78 -3.09
C GLU A 67 1.89 19.69 -1.64
N ARG A 68 0.77 18.99 -1.42
CA ARG A 68 0.22 18.72 -0.10
C ARG A 68 0.83 17.40 0.44
N PRO A 69 1.62 17.44 1.53
CA PRO A 69 2.31 16.25 2.04
C PRO A 69 1.39 15.08 2.40
N ILE A 70 0.14 15.38 2.79
CA ILE A 70 -0.85 14.35 3.12
C ILE A 70 -1.29 13.55 1.88
N LEU A 71 -1.36 14.19 0.70
CA LEU A 71 -1.74 13.53 -0.54
C LEU A 71 -0.58 12.77 -1.16
N GLU A 72 0.63 13.32 -1.09
CA GLU A 72 1.85 12.60 -1.45
C GLU A 72 1.96 11.29 -0.66
N ARG A 73 1.84 11.38 0.67
CA ARG A 73 1.89 10.19 1.53
C ARG A 73 0.75 9.21 1.25
N ALA A 74 -0.48 9.69 1.04
CA ALA A 74 -1.60 8.82 0.72
C ALA A 74 -1.38 8.08 -0.62
N THR A 75 -0.87 8.78 -1.63
CA THR A 75 -0.58 8.20 -2.94
C THR A 75 0.52 7.14 -2.84
N GLN A 76 1.58 7.42 -2.07
CA GLN A 76 2.64 6.46 -1.83
C GLN A 76 2.12 5.20 -1.11
N LEU A 77 1.31 5.34 -0.07
CA LEU A 77 0.72 4.19 0.64
C LEU A 77 -0.16 3.32 -0.27
N ILE A 78 -0.93 3.94 -1.17
CA ILE A 78 -1.75 3.22 -2.16
C ILE A 78 -0.87 2.45 -3.15
N MET A 79 0.26 3.01 -3.57
CA MET A 79 1.19 2.34 -4.47
C MET A 79 1.99 1.23 -3.77
N GLU A 80 2.37 1.45 -2.52
CA GLU A 80 3.16 0.52 -1.70
C GLU A 80 2.37 -0.71 -1.22
N ASP A 81 1.03 -0.64 -1.17
CA ASP A 81 0.23 -1.82 -0.82
C ASP A 81 0.40 -2.96 -1.84
N GLY A 82 0.80 -2.61 -3.07
CA GLY A 82 1.22 -3.53 -4.13
C GLY A 82 0.08 -4.44 -4.60
N ILE A 83 -1.17 -4.10 -4.27
CA ILE A 83 -2.35 -4.90 -4.61
C ILE A 83 -2.94 -4.32 -5.89
N THR A 84 -2.94 -5.11 -6.96
CA THR A 84 -3.58 -4.75 -8.22
C THR A 84 -5.10 -4.59 -8.05
N PRO A 85 -5.79 -3.81 -8.90
CA PRO A 85 -7.24 -3.70 -8.86
C PRO A 85 -7.96 -5.05 -8.92
N GLN A 86 -7.42 -6.01 -9.69
CA GLN A 86 -7.95 -7.37 -9.82
C GLN A 86 -7.80 -8.16 -8.52
N GLU A 87 -6.64 -8.13 -7.89
CA GLU A 87 -6.42 -8.76 -6.58
C GLU A 87 -7.32 -8.13 -5.51
N ARG A 88 -7.47 -6.80 -5.54
CA ARG A 88 -8.36 -6.08 -4.63
C ARG A 88 -9.82 -6.49 -4.82
N ALA A 89 -10.27 -6.63 -6.07
CA ALA A 89 -11.62 -7.12 -6.39
C ALA A 89 -11.84 -8.53 -5.86
N GLN A 90 -10.85 -9.42 -5.99
CA GLN A 90 -10.91 -10.76 -5.43
C GLN A 90 -10.97 -10.73 -3.90
N MET A 91 -10.24 -9.83 -3.23
CA MET A 91 -10.28 -9.69 -1.76
C MET A 91 -11.63 -9.24 -1.21
N PHE A 92 -12.50 -8.60 -2.00
CA PHE A 92 -13.86 -8.27 -1.57
C PHE A 92 -14.77 -9.49 -1.50
N GLU A 93 -14.38 -10.62 -2.12
CA GLU A 93 -15.03 -11.91 -1.92
C GLU A 93 -14.39 -12.59 -0.69
N GLU A 94 -15.21 -13.14 0.21
CA GLU A 94 -14.75 -13.75 1.47
C GLU A 94 -13.67 -14.82 1.24
N THR A 95 -13.83 -15.62 0.19
CA THR A 95 -12.85 -16.64 -0.23
C THR A 95 -11.56 -16.04 -0.79
N GLY A 96 -11.65 -14.90 -1.48
CA GLY A 96 -10.46 -14.24 -2.04
C GLY A 96 -9.60 -13.57 -0.98
N TYR A 97 -10.20 -13.06 0.10
CA TYR A 97 -9.45 -12.56 1.26
C TYR A 97 -8.61 -13.66 1.92
N GLU A 98 -9.20 -14.83 2.19
CA GLU A 98 -8.50 -15.96 2.80
C GLU A 98 -7.36 -16.46 1.89
N ASN A 99 -7.62 -16.60 0.60
CA ASN A 99 -6.61 -17.02 -0.38
C ASN A 99 -5.45 -16.04 -0.47
N HIS A 100 -5.72 -14.73 -0.50
CA HIS A 100 -4.68 -13.70 -0.54
C HIS A 100 -3.80 -13.74 0.71
N LEU A 101 -4.40 -13.91 1.89
CA LEU A 101 -3.66 -14.03 3.15
C LEU A 101 -2.76 -15.27 3.17
N GLN A 102 -3.26 -16.41 2.70
CA GLN A 102 -2.47 -17.64 2.58
C GLN A 102 -1.29 -17.47 1.61
N LEU A 103 -1.51 -16.80 0.48
CA LEU A 103 -0.47 -16.53 -0.51
C LEU A 103 0.64 -15.68 0.11
N ARG A 104 0.29 -14.54 0.73
CA ARG A 104 1.26 -13.65 1.40
C ARG A 104 2.02 -14.35 2.52
N TYR A 105 1.35 -15.20 3.29
CA TYR A 105 2.00 -15.99 4.33
C TYR A 105 2.98 -17.03 3.75
N ALA A 106 2.63 -17.67 2.62
CA ALA A 106 3.51 -18.61 1.93
C ALA A 106 4.74 -17.92 1.33
N GLU A 107 4.55 -16.78 0.67
CA GLU A 107 5.63 -15.95 0.11
C GLU A 107 6.58 -15.47 1.20
N GLY A 108 6.05 -14.89 2.28
CA GLY A 108 6.86 -14.43 3.42
C GLY A 108 7.65 -15.57 4.06
N ARG A 109 7.06 -16.76 4.17
CA ARG A 109 7.76 -17.95 4.69
C ARG A 109 8.88 -18.42 3.76
N LYS A 110 8.65 -18.41 2.44
CA LYS A 110 9.66 -18.79 1.45
C LYS A 110 10.83 -17.80 1.45
N ALA A 111 10.55 -16.50 1.41
CA ALA A 111 11.55 -15.46 1.49
C ALA A 111 12.37 -15.53 2.80
N GLY A 112 11.69 -15.78 3.93
CA GLY A 112 12.36 -15.98 5.22
C GLY A 112 13.26 -17.20 5.25
N LEU A 113 12.83 -18.32 4.65
CA LEU A 113 13.63 -19.54 4.55
C LEU A 113 14.87 -19.34 3.67
N GLU A 114 14.71 -18.72 2.48
CA GLU A 114 15.81 -18.41 1.58
C GLU A 114 16.83 -17.48 2.24
N THR A 115 16.35 -16.45 2.94
CA THR A 115 17.20 -15.52 3.70
C THR A 115 17.97 -16.25 4.79
N GLY A 116 17.31 -17.12 5.56
CA GLY A 116 17.96 -17.91 6.62
C GLY A 116 18.97 -18.92 6.09
N GLN A 117 18.66 -19.60 4.97
CA GLN A 117 19.61 -20.49 4.31
C GLN A 117 20.85 -19.74 3.80
N ARG A 118 20.64 -18.57 3.21
CA ARG A 118 21.73 -17.72 2.70
C ARG A 118 22.60 -17.18 3.83
N GLN A 119 22.01 -16.72 4.94
CA GLN A 119 22.75 -16.30 6.14
C GLN A 119 23.58 -17.45 6.71
N LYS A 120 22.98 -18.63 6.87
CA LYS A 120 23.68 -19.82 7.35
C LYS A 120 24.82 -20.23 6.41
N ALA A 121 24.63 -20.15 5.09
CA ALA A 121 25.68 -20.44 4.11
C ALA A 121 26.84 -19.45 4.25
N GLN A 122 26.56 -18.16 4.46
CA GLN A 122 27.59 -17.13 4.71
C GLN A 122 28.32 -17.35 6.04
N GLU A 123 27.63 -17.74 7.11
CA GLU A 123 28.24 -18.08 8.40
C GLU A 123 29.19 -19.28 8.28
N ILE A 124 28.77 -20.34 7.58
CA ILE A 124 29.61 -21.51 7.32
C ILE A 124 30.82 -21.12 6.46
N ALA A 125 30.62 -20.32 5.42
CA ALA A 125 31.72 -19.82 4.57
C ALA A 125 32.76 -19.05 5.39
N ARG A 126 32.34 -18.15 6.29
CA ARG A 126 33.23 -17.41 7.19
C ARG A 126 34.00 -18.34 8.13
N ALA A 127 33.34 -19.36 8.70
CA ALA A 127 34.00 -20.34 9.56
C ALA A 127 35.04 -21.17 8.80
N MET A 128 34.77 -21.55 7.56
CA MET A 128 35.72 -22.29 6.70
C MET A 128 36.90 -21.43 6.26
N LEU A 129 36.67 -20.16 5.94
CA LEU A 129 37.73 -19.19 5.65
C LEU A 129 38.68 -19.01 6.84
N ALA A 130 38.13 -18.91 8.06
CA ALA A 130 38.93 -18.82 9.29
C ALA A 130 39.79 -20.07 9.55
N GLN A 131 39.39 -21.24 9.01
CA GLN A 131 40.16 -22.48 9.07
C GLN A 131 41.17 -22.63 7.91
N GLY A 132 41.29 -21.63 7.03
CA GLY A 132 42.24 -21.62 5.92
C GLY A 132 41.84 -22.54 4.76
N MET A 133 40.55 -22.81 4.58
CA MET A 133 40.06 -23.63 3.48
C MET A 133 40.09 -22.86 2.14
N GLU A 134 40.39 -23.56 1.04
CA GLU A 134 40.50 -22.97 -0.30
C GLU A 134 39.14 -22.45 -0.82
N LEU A 135 39.14 -21.26 -1.44
CA LEU A 135 37.94 -20.58 -1.94
C LEU A 135 37.04 -21.43 -2.86
N PRO A 136 37.59 -22.20 -3.83
CA PRO A 136 36.77 -23.04 -4.70
C PRO A 136 36.01 -24.13 -3.93
N LEU A 137 36.62 -24.67 -2.87
CA LEU A 137 36.00 -25.70 -2.04
C LEU A 137 34.89 -25.11 -1.17
N ILE A 138 35.07 -23.90 -0.63
CA ILE A 138 34.04 -23.19 0.14
C ILE A 138 32.82 -22.87 -0.72
N ALA A 139 33.03 -22.35 -1.94
CA ALA A 139 31.95 -22.08 -2.88
C ALA A 139 31.16 -23.35 -3.23
N GLN A 140 31.86 -24.47 -3.44
CA GLN A 140 31.22 -25.76 -3.71
C GLN A 140 30.38 -26.28 -2.53
N VAL A 141 30.89 -26.18 -1.30
CA VAL A 141 30.23 -26.75 -0.11
C VAL A 141 29.07 -25.87 0.37
N THR A 142 29.20 -24.54 0.27
CA THR A 142 28.17 -23.59 0.73
C THR A 142 27.14 -23.26 -0.33
N GLY A 143 27.41 -23.59 -1.60
CA GLY A 143 26.56 -23.24 -2.73
C GLY A 143 26.53 -21.74 -3.03
N LEU A 144 27.42 -20.95 -2.39
CA LEU A 144 27.57 -19.54 -2.66
C LEU A 144 28.35 -19.31 -3.97
N PRO A 145 28.01 -18.27 -4.74
CA PRO A 145 28.76 -17.93 -5.94
C PRO A 145 30.22 -17.57 -5.56
N PRO A 146 31.21 -17.96 -6.39
CA PRO A 146 32.63 -17.75 -6.07
C PRO A 146 32.98 -16.29 -5.77
N ASP A 147 32.34 -15.35 -6.47
CA ASP A 147 32.54 -13.90 -6.27
C ASP A 147 32.10 -13.46 -4.87
N GLU A 148 30.98 -13.99 -4.36
CA GLU A 148 30.47 -13.69 -3.02
C GLU A 148 31.38 -14.27 -1.93
N VAL A 149 31.94 -15.47 -2.15
CA VAL A 149 32.93 -16.05 -1.23
C VAL A 149 34.22 -15.23 -1.24
N ALA A 150 34.66 -14.74 -2.40
CA ALA A 150 35.82 -13.86 -2.51
C ALA A 150 35.60 -12.48 -1.87
N ASP A 151 34.38 -11.96 -1.91
CA ASP A 151 33.99 -10.72 -1.20
C ASP A 151 33.99 -10.94 0.32
N LEU A 152 33.46 -12.07 0.80
CA LEU A 152 33.49 -12.44 2.22
C LEU A 152 34.93 -12.58 2.75
N ALA A 153 35.85 -13.08 1.93
CA ALA A 153 37.27 -13.17 2.27
C ALA A 153 37.95 -11.80 2.32
N ARG A 154 37.54 -10.85 1.46
CA ARG A 154 38.08 -9.48 1.40
C ARG A 154 37.51 -8.55 2.46
N GLY A 155 36.26 -8.75 2.88
CA GLY A 155 35.56 -7.95 3.88
C GLY A 155 35.78 -8.37 5.33
N GLY A 156 36.66 -9.34 5.60
CA GLY A 156 36.95 -9.90 6.93
C GLY A 156 38.11 -9.23 7.68
N GLY A 157 38.39 -7.94 7.44
CA GLY A 157 39.39 -7.14 8.17
C GLY A 157 38.79 -6.37 9.34
#